data_AF-A0A0S9DBV6-F1
#
_entry.id   AF-A0A0S9DBV6-F1
#
_cell.length_a   1.000
_cell.length_b   1.000
_cell.length_c   1.000
_cell.angle_alpha   90.00
_cell.angle_beta   90.00
_cell.angle_gamma   90.00
#
_symmetry.space_group_name_H-M   'P 1'
#
loop_
_entity.id
_entity.type
_entity.pdbx_description
1 polymer ?
#
loop_
_entity_poly.entity_id
_entity_poly.type
_entity_poly.pdbx_seq_one_letter_code
_entity_poly.pdbx_strand_id
1 'polypeptide(L)'
;MQFETAHSAMTTSLLTLDEVHRHYVNSGGSFDRIEIDAYLHGLAPLPREERDCLAQAVNELLDDLTAAGLAVRSPGATYSETCSTRRVSPVLGSGVATRRMIA
;
A
#
# COMPACT_ATOMS: atom_id res chain seq x y z
N MET A 1 10.24 1.74 -11.42
CA MET A 1 8.92 2.36 -11.71
C MET A 1 7.86 1.73 -10.81
N GLN A 2 6.78 2.44 -10.44
CA GLN A 2 5.78 1.96 -9.46
C GLN A 2 5.15 0.59 -9.81
N PHE A 3 4.86 0.35 -11.10
CA PHE A 3 4.27 -0.92 -11.55
C PHE A 3 5.22 -2.11 -11.35
N GLU A 4 6.54 -1.91 -11.43
CA GLU A 4 7.53 -2.98 -11.28
C GLU A 4 7.57 -3.52 -9.84
N THR A 5 7.41 -2.65 -8.85
CA THR A 5 7.40 -3.07 -7.44
C THR A 5 6.10 -3.77 -7.09
N ALA A 6 4.96 -3.30 -7.62
CA ALA A 6 3.68 -4.00 -7.48
C ALA A 6 3.71 -5.40 -8.12
N HIS A 7 4.17 -5.51 -9.36
CA HIS A 7 4.26 -6.80 -10.07
C HIS A 7 5.26 -7.76 -9.39
N SER A 8 6.40 -7.26 -8.92
CA SER A 8 7.38 -8.04 -8.16
C SER A 8 6.81 -8.56 -6.83
N ALA A 9 6.07 -7.72 -6.11
CA ALA A 9 5.42 -8.13 -4.87
C ALA A 9 4.36 -9.21 -5.09
N MET A 10 3.55 -9.09 -6.16
CA MET A 10 2.54 -10.08 -6.52
C MET A 10 3.16 -11.44 -6.84
N THR A 11 4.20 -11.45 -7.68
CA THR A 11 4.88 -12.69 -8.11
C THR A 11 5.60 -13.40 -6.96
N THR A 12 6.22 -12.65 -6.05
CA THR A 12 6.96 -13.22 -4.91
C THR A 12 6.01 -13.79 -3.84
N SER A 13 4.82 -13.20 -3.69
CA SER A 13 3.83 -13.61 -2.69
C SER A 13 2.72 -14.50 -3.24
N LEU A 14 2.85 -14.96 -4.50
CA LEU A 14 1.87 -15.80 -5.21
C LEU A 14 0.46 -15.19 -5.26
N LEU A 15 0.35 -13.86 -5.21
CA LEU A 15 -0.92 -13.16 -5.35
C LEU A 15 -1.37 -13.23 -6.80
N THR A 16 -2.61 -13.66 -7.02
CA THR A 16 -3.19 -13.70 -8.35
C THR A 16 -3.73 -12.33 -8.75
N LEU A 17 -3.79 -12.07 -10.07
CA LEU A 17 -4.44 -10.88 -10.60
C LEU A 17 -5.92 -10.78 -10.18
N ASP A 18 -6.59 -11.91 -9.97
CA ASP A 18 -7.99 -11.91 -9.51
C ASP A 18 -8.14 -11.37 -8.09
N GLU A 19 -7.28 -11.83 -7.18
CA GLU A 19 -7.31 -11.41 -5.78
C GLU A 19 -6.99 -9.93 -5.65
N VAL A 20 -5.95 -9.48 -6.35
CA VAL A 20 -5.55 -8.07 -6.35
C VAL A 20 -6.62 -7.19 -6.99
N HIS A 21 -7.18 -7.57 -8.14
CA HIS A 21 -8.24 -6.78 -8.78
C HIS A 21 -9.49 -6.70 -7.89
N ARG A 22 -9.90 -7.80 -7.27
CA ARG A 22 -11.04 -7.82 -6.35
C ARG A 22 -10.83 -6.89 -5.15
N HIS A 23 -9.63 -6.92 -4.56
CA HIS A 23 -9.31 -6.02 -3.45
C HIS A 23 -9.25 -4.56 -3.91
N TYR A 24 -8.64 -4.29 -5.06
CA TYR A 24 -8.57 -2.96 -5.66
C TYR A 24 -9.97 -2.35 -5.88
N VAL A 25 -10.91 -3.12 -6.45
CA VAL A 25 -12.30 -2.67 -6.63
C VAL A 25 -12.98 -2.40 -5.28
N ASN A 26 -12.75 -3.26 -4.28
CA ASN A 26 -13.27 -3.05 -2.92
C ASN A 26 -12.69 -1.79 -2.26
N SER A 27 -11.45 -1.42 -2.59
CA SER A 27 -10.76 -0.21 -2.09
C SER A 27 -11.14 1.07 -2.87
N GLY A 28 -12.06 0.97 -3.84
CA GLY A 28 -12.58 2.10 -4.62
C GLY A 28 -12.00 2.24 -6.03
N GLY A 29 -11.23 1.25 -6.48
CA GLY A 29 -10.70 1.17 -7.83
C GLY A 29 -11.79 0.99 -8.89
N SER A 30 -11.60 1.61 -10.05
CA SER A 30 -12.62 1.68 -11.11
C SER A 30 -12.26 0.93 -12.41
N PHE A 31 -10.99 0.54 -12.57
CA PHE A 31 -10.46 -0.09 -13.79
C PHE A 31 -10.69 -1.61 -13.81
N ASP A 32 -10.76 -2.17 -15.01
CA ASP A 32 -10.94 -3.60 -15.19
C ASP A 32 -9.63 -4.39 -15.06
N ARG A 33 -9.74 -5.73 -15.13
CA ARG A 33 -8.57 -6.62 -15.01
C ARG A 33 -7.58 -6.47 -16.15
N ILE A 34 -8.06 -6.19 -17.36
CA ILE A 34 -7.23 -6.08 -18.56
C ILE A 34 -6.40 -4.80 -18.45
N GLU A 35 -7.00 -3.70 -18.00
CA GLU A 35 -6.33 -2.43 -17.79
C GLU A 35 -5.28 -2.51 -16.67
N ILE A 36 -5.59 -3.20 -15.56
CA ILE A 36 -4.61 -3.45 -14.50
C ILE A 36 -3.48 -4.35 -14.98
N ASP A 37 -3.79 -5.42 -15.72
CA ASP A 37 -2.78 -6.32 -16.28
C ASP A 37 -1.84 -5.57 -17.23
N ALA A 38 -2.40 -4.73 -18.11
CA ALA A 38 -1.63 -3.87 -19.00
C ALA A 38 -0.73 -2.91 -18.22
N TYR A 39 -1.22 -2.33 -17.12
CA TYR A 39 -0.41 -1.47 -16.26
C TYR A 39 0.74 -2.19 -15.56
N LEU A 40 0.48 -3.36 -14.99
CA LEU A 40 1.49 -4.18 -14.31
C LEU A 40 2.62 -4.60 -15.27
N HIS A 41 2.30 -4.81 -16.55
CA HIS A 41 3.26 -5.11 -17.61
C HIS A 41 3.85 -3.86 -18.29
N GLY A 42 3.51 -2.65 -17.84
CA GLY A 42 4.01 -1.39 -18.41
C GLY A 42 3.48 -1.07 -19.81
N LEU A 43 2.42 -1.75 -20.25
CA LEU A 43 1.79 -1.58 -21.56
C LEU A 43 0.84 -0.36 -21.61
N ALA A 44 0.26 0.03 -20.47
CA ALA A 44 -0.63 1.19 -20.36
C ALA A 44 -0.44 1.93 -19.03
N PRO A 45 -0.41 3.27 -19.00
CA PRO A 45 -0.33 4.02 -17.75
C PRO A 45 -1.70 4.10 -17.06
N LEU A 46 -1.74 3.89 -15.75
CA LEU A 46 -2.92 4.22 -14.92
C LEU A 46 -2.81 5.64 -14.34
N PRO A 47 -3.95 6.31 -14.06
CA PRO A 47 -3.98 7.55 -13.29
C PRO A 47 -3.29 7.39 -11.93
N ARG A 48 -2.70 8.47 -11.41
CA ARG A 48 -1.92 8.43 -10.16
C ARG A 48 -2.70 7.84 -8.98
N GLU A 49 -3.95 8.26 -8.82
CA GLU A 49 -4.83 7.79 -7.74
C GLU A 49 -5.08 6.27 -7.84
N GLU A 50 -5.26 5.77 -9.05
CA GLU A 50 -5.50 4.34 -9.31
C GLU A 50 -4.25 3.50 -9.07
N ARG A 51 -3.06 4.03 -9.39
CA ARG A 51 -1.80 3.36 -9.06
C ARG A 51 -1.57 3.25 -7.56
N ASP A 52 -1.92 4.29 -6.81
CA ASP A 52 -1.82 4.30 -5.34
C ASP A 52 -2.87 3.37 -4.72
N CYS A 53 -4.08 3.32 -5.28
CA CYS A 53 -5.12 2.37 -4.87
C CYS A 53 -4.69 0.91 -5.13
N LEU A 54 -4.11 0.62 -6.29
CA LEU A 54 -3.55 -0.69 -6.59
C LEU A 54 -2.40 -1.07 -5.66
N ALA A 55 -1.49 -0.13 -5.37
CA ALA A 55 -0.41 -0.35 -4.41
C ALA A 55 -0.96 -0.62 -2.99
N GLN A 56 -2.00 0.09 -2.58
CA GLN A 56 -2.69 -0.14 -1.30
C GLN A 56 -3.29 -1.56 -1.25
N ALA A 57 -4.03 -1.97 -2.28
CA ALA A 57 -4.62 -3.29 -2.36
C ALA A 57 -3.59 -4.42 -2.27
N VAL A 58 -2.45 -4.28 -2.97
CA VAL A 58 -1.35 -5.24 -2.89
C VAL A 58 -0.76 -5.27 -1.48
N ASN A 59 -0.53 -4.11 -0.85
CA ASN A 59 0.06 -4.05 0.48
C ASN A 59 -0.86 -4.63 1.56
N GLU A 60 -2.17 -4.36 1.50
CA GLU A 60 -3.15 -4.96 2.41
C GLU A 60 -3.19 -6.49 2.29
N LEU A 61 -3.16 -7.02 1.06
CA LEU A 61 -3.08 -8.46 0.83
C LEU A 61 -1.79 -9.08 1.40
N LEU A 62 -0.66 -8.38 1.32
CA LEU A 62 0.60 -8.83 1.94
C LEU A 62 0.52 -8.82 3.48
N ASP A 63 -0.13 -7.80 4.05
CA ASP A 63 -0.36 -7.70 5.49
C ASP A 63 -1.28 -8.84 5.97
N ASP A 64 -2.31 -9.20 5.21
CA ASP A 64 -3.20 -10.33 5.50
C ASP A 64 -2.47 -11.67 5.47
N LEU A 65 -1.61 -11.91 4.47
CA LEU A 65 -0.75 -13.11 4.42
C LEU A 65 0.18 -13.19 5.64
N THR A 66 0.75 -12.04 6.03
CA THR A 66 1.61 -11.94 7.21
C THR A 66 0.83 -12.23 8.50
N ALA A 67 -0.38 -11.70 8.62
CA ALA A 67 -1.28 -11.97 9.75
C ALA A 67 -1.70 -13.44 9.83
N ALA A 68 -1.82 -14.12 8.68
CA ALA A 68 -2.04 -15.56 8.59
C ALA A 68 -0.80 -16.42 8.95
N GLY A 69 0.33 -15.79 9.28
CA GLY A 69 1.57 -16.45 9.67
C GLY A 69 2.44 -16.90 8.51
N LEU A 70 2.14 -16.49 7.27
CA LEU A 70 2.99 -16.74 6.12
C LEU A 70 4.14 -15.72 6.15
N ALA A 71 5.37 -16.22 6.13
CA ALA A 71 6.56 -15.38 6.11
C ALA A 71 6.74 -14.73 4.72
N VAL A 72 6.05 -13.62 4.47
CA VAL A 72 6.24 -12.79 3.28
C VAL A 72 7.50 -11.96 3.47
N ARG A 73 8.53 -12.22 2.65
CA ARG A 73 9.77 -11.42 2.59
C ARG A 73 9.86 -10.63 1.28
N SER A 74 8.73 -10.12 0.82
CA SER A 74 8.65 -9.29 -0.38
C SER A 74 8.68 -7.82 0.02
N PRO A 75 9.51 -6.97 -0.60
CA PRO A 75 9.30 -5.53 -0.52
C PRO A 75 7.91 -5.20 -1.06
N GLY A 76 7.08 -4.50 -0.27
CA GLY A 76 5.72 -4.13 -0.67
C GLY A 76 5.69 -3.21 -1.91
N ALA A 77 4.49 -3.04 -2.48
CA ALA A 77 4.28 -2.13 -3.59
C ALA A 77 4.55 -0.69 -3.15
N THR A 78 5.32 0.04 -3.96
CA THR A 78 5.64 1.45 -3.67
C THR A 78 4.49 2.35 -4.08
N TYR A 79 4.24 3.42 -3.33
CA TYR A 79 3.28 4.45 -3.71
C TYR A 79 3.94 5.49 -4.65
N SER A 80 3.15 6.23 -5.41
CA SER A 80 3.66 7.36 -6.19
C SER A 80 4.26 8.40 -5.22
N GLU A 81 5.57 8.64 -5.28
CA GLU A 81 6.20 9.71 -4.50
C GLU A 81 5.47 11.03 -4.80
N THR A 82 4.90 11.64 -3.77
CA THR A 82 3.97 12.81 -3.74
C THR A 82 2.46 12.53 -3.76
N CYS A 83 1.93 11.85 -2.75
CA CYS A 83 0.68 12.27 -2.07
C CYS A 83 0.51 11.49 -0.76
N SER A 84 0.57 12.24 0.34
CA SER A 84 0.09 11.87 1.67
C SER A 84 0.88 10.82 2.46
N THR A 85 2.07 11.21 2.91
CA THR A 85 2.44 10.99 4.32
C THR A 85 1.51 11.81 5.23
N ARG A 86 0.23 11.44 5.29
CA ARG A 86 -0.62 11.75 6.46
C ARG A 86 -0.79 10.47 7.25
N ARG A 87 0.33 9.98 7.80
CA ARG A 87 0.25 9.18 9.03
C ARG A 87 -0.41 10.11 10.05
N VAL A 88 -1.55 9.68 10.55
CA VAL A 88 -2.23 10.29 11.69
C VAL A 88 -1.18 10.60 12.77
N SER A 89 -1.02 11.88 13.08
CA SER A 89 -0.58 12.37 14.38
C SER A 89 -1.66 13.36 14.82
N PRO A 90 -1.97 13.57 16.12
CA PRO A 90 -1.35 13.05 17.35
C PRO A 90 -2.37 12.49 18.37
N VAL A 91 -1.94 11.72 19.38
CA VAL A 91 -2.69 11.64 20.66
C VAL A 91 -1.79 11.92 21.86
N LEU A 92 -2.06 13.10 22.42
CA LEU A 92 -1.77 13.65 23.74
C LEU A 92 -1.09 12.76 24.79
N GLY A 93 0.03 13.28 25.30
CA GLY A 93 0.50 13.08 26.67
C GLY A 93 0.96 14.41 27.28
N SER A 94 0.00 15.18 27.81
CA SER A 94 0.24 16.37 28.62
C SER A 94 0.93 15.96 29.92
N GLY A 95 2.25 16.20 30.01
CA GLY A 95 3.05 16.00 31.22
C GLY A 95 3.31 17.34 31.90
N VAL A 96 2.52 17.58 32.94
CA VAL A 96 2.50 18.73 33.86
C VAL A 96 3.87 19.25 34.30
N ALA A 97 3.93 20.57 34.41
CA ALA A 97 4.97 21.37 35.04
C ALA A 97 5.56 20.76 36.33
N THR A 98 6.88 20.89 36.50
CA THR A 98 7.44 21.03 37.86
C THR A 98 8.44 22.17 37.89
N ARG A 99 7.98 23.29 38.45
CA ARG A 99 8.76 24.42 38.92
C ARG A 99 9.15 24.14 40.37
N ARG A 100 10.45 24.00 40.66
CA ARG A 100 11.10 24.22 41.98
C ARG A 100 12.56 24.58 41.65
N MET A 101 13.03 25.82 41.69
CA MET A 101 13.37 26.67 42.85
C MET A 101 14.21 25.99 43.94
N ILE A 102 15.33 26.65 44.28
CA ILE A 102 16.28 26.53 45.40
C ILE A 102 17.27 25.34 45.36
N ALA A 103 18.57 25.49 45.63
CA ALA A 103 19.31 26.49 46.42
C ALA A 103 20.66 26.89 45.79
#